data_AF-A0A1Y2G811-F1
#
_entry.id   AF-A0A1Y2G811-F1
#
_cell.length_a   1.000
_cell.length_b   1.000
_cell.length_c   1.000
_cell.angle_alpha   90.00
_cell.angle_beta   90.00
_cell.angle_gamma   90.00
#
_symmetry.space_group_name_H-M   'P 1'
#
loop_
_entity.id
_entity.type
_entity.pdbx_description
1 polymer ?
#
loop_
_entity_poly.entity_id
_entity_poly.type
_entity_poly.pdbx_seq_one_letter_code
_entity_poly.pdbx_strand_id
1 'polypeptide(L)'
;MFRSFRFSDQFQGIVRGGYRSSTFSNKIDPKKPMCLYELSGGSCNDDSCKSQHERDYQMTDEDLIIDLARYAEGSTPHTRQLFADMLSAKLAHLRASGIHNTDLLVDSIVKNHREFVKDPTRVI
;
A
#
# COMPACT_ATOMS: atom_id res chain seq x y z
N MET A 1 -2.10 7.27 10.28
CA MET A 1 -2.08 7.83 8.92
C MET A 1 -3.22 7.21 8.13
N PHE A 2 -3.96 8.00 7.35
CA PHE A 2 -5.21 7.60 6.68
C PHE A 2 -4.96 6.75 5.42
N ARG A 3 -4.41 5.55 5.60
CA ARG A 3 -3.94 4.67 4.51
C ARG A 3 -5.08 3.97 3.76
N SER A 4 -6.25 3.84 4.37
CA SER A 4 -7.46 3.30 3.77
C SER A 4 -7.97 4.12 2.60
N PHE A 5 -7.61 5.41 2.50
CA PHE A 5 -7.99 6.25 1.36
C PHE A 5 -7.51 5.68 0.02
N ARG A 6 -6.46 4.85 0.03
CA ARG A 6 -5.99 4.09 -1.15
C ARG A 6 -7.09 3.23 -1.79
N PHE A 7 -8.09 2.82 -1.03
CA PHE A 7 -9.20 2.00 -1.53
C PHE A 7 -10.37 2.83 -2.09
N SER A 8 -10.38 4.16 -1.94
CA SER A 8 -11.39 5.03 -2.55
C SER A 8 -11.26 5.06 -4.07
N ASP A 9 -12.39 5.16 -4.77
CA ASP A 9 -12.47 5.34 -6.23
C ASP A 9 -11.72 6.57 -6.74
N GLN A 10 -11.73 7.66 -5.98
CA GLN A 10 -11.10 8.93 -6.35
C GLN A 10 -9.59 8.94 -6.11
N PHE A 11 -9.03 7.93 -5.45
CA PHE A 11 -7.65 7.94 -4.97
C PHE A 11 -6.63 8.22 -6.08
N GLN A 12 -6.69 7.48 -7.19
CA GLN A 12 -5.75 7.66 -8.31
C GLN A 12 -5.91 9.01 -9.01
N GLY A 13 -7.10 9.62 -8.98
CA GLY A 13 -7.37 10.92 -9.61
C GLY A 13 -6.91 12.11 -8.75
N ILE A 14 -6.90 11.96 -7.43
CA ILE A 14 -6.57 13.04 -6.49
C ILE A 14 -5.10 12.98 -6.06
N VAL A 15 -4.57 11.78 -5.85
CA VAL A 15 -3.25 11.59 -5.23
C VAL A 15 -2.17 11.51 -6.30
N ARG A 16 -1.26 12.49 -6.30
CA ARG A 16 -0.07 12.47 -7.15
C ARG A 16 0.77 11.23 -6.89
N GLY A 17 1.14 10.54 -7.97
CA GLY A 17 1.87 9.27 -7.89
C GLY A 17 0.99 8.04 -7.58
N GLY A 18 -0.32 8.22 -7.43
CA GLY A 18 -1.28 7.13 -7.20
C GLY A 18 -0.86 6.25 -6.02
N TYR A 19 -0.87 4.93 -6.23
CA TYR A 19 -0.54 3.96 -5.18
C TYR A 19 0.92 3.99 -4.73
N ARG A 20 1.82 4.61 -5.50
CA ARG A 20 3.23 4.82 -5.15
C ARG A 20 3.47 6.17 -4.45
N SER A 21 2.40 6.86 -4.03
CA SER A 21 2.53 8.09 -3.27
C SER A 21 3.25 7.86 -1.94
N SER A 22 4.37 8.54 -1.72
CA SER A 22 5.12 8.52 -0.46
C SER A 22 4.28 9.02 0.73
N THR A 23 3.16 9.71 0.50
CA THR A 23 2.24 10.12 1.56
C THR A 23 1.37 8.98 2.05
N PHE A 24 0.88 8.11 1.17
CA PHE A 24 -0.07 7.06 1.54
C PHE A 24 0.54 5.64 1.57
N SER A 25 1.66 5.45 0.88
CA SER A 25 2.39 4.19 0.73
C SER A 25 3.86 4.40 1.11
N ASN A 26 4.13 4.34 2.40
CA ASN A 26 5.48 4.46 2.97
C ASN A 26 5.66 3.53 4.17
N LYS A 27 6.89 3.40 4.66
CA LYS A 27 7.26 2.69 5.90
C LYS A 27 7.78 3.68 6.96
N ILE A 28 7.31 4.92 6.94
CA ILE A 28 7.76 5.97 7.87
C ILE A 28 7.41 5.54 9.30
N ASP A 29 8.43 5.44 10.15
CA ASP A 29 8.25 5.36 11.60
C ASP A 29 8.15 6.78 12.18
N PRO A 30 6.97 7.18 12.72
CA PRO A 30 6.77 8.51 13.28
C PRO A 30 7.56 8.75 14.57
N LYS A 31 8.14 7.71 15.19
CA LYS A 31 8.96 7.82 16.40
C LYS A 31 10.44 8.03 16.10
N LYS A 32 10.86 7.92 14.83
CA LYS A 32 12.25 8.08 14.40
C LYS A 32 12.40 9.40 13.63
N PRO A 33 13.40 10.25 13.96
CA PRO A 33 13.60 11.50 13.24
C PRO A 33 14.09 11.24 11.81
N MET A 34 13.68 12.09 10.87
CA MET A 34 14.20 12.08 9.50
C MET A 34 15.63 12.61 9.43
N CYS A 35 16.43 12.14 8.48
CA CYS A 35 17.77 12.66 8.24
C CYS A 35 17.70 14.12 7.76
N LEU A 36 18.29 15.04 8.54
CA LEU A 36 18.28 16.48 8.22
C LEU A 36 18.98 16.81 6.90
N TYR A 37 20.03 16.07 6.55
CA TYR A 37 20.76 16.27 5.30
C TYR A 37 19.89 15.93 4.09
N GLU A 38 19.19 14.80 4.13
CA GLU A 38 18.26 14.40 3.06
C GLU A 38 17.05 15.33 2.99
N LEU A 39 16.51 15.76 4.14
CA LEU A 39 15.45 16.77 4.19
C LEU A 39 15.86 18.11 3.58
N SER A 40 17.15 18.44 3.62
CA SER A 40 17.70 19.66 3.02
C SER A 40 18.00 19.50 1.52
N GLY A 41 17.66 18.36 0.92
CA GLY A 41 17.90 18.05 -0.49
C GLY A 41 19.30 17.49 -0.79
N GLY A 42 20.08 17.15 0.23
CA GLY A 42 21.37 16.49 0.08
C GLY A 42 21.25 14.95 0.08
N SER A 43 22.39 14.27 -0.03
CA SER A 43 22.50 12.83 0.19
C SER A 43 23.35 12.57 1.43
N CYS A 44 22.86 11.73 2.34
CA CYS A 44 23.61 11.37 3.54
C CYS A 44 24.57 10.22 3.24
N ASN A 45 25.87 10.46 3.44
CA ASN A 45 26.94 9.48 3.22
C ASN A 45 27.48 8.85 4.53
N ASP A 46 26.82 9.14 5.66
CA ASP A 46 27.18 8.56 6.96
C ASP A 46 26.47 7.22 7.18
N ASP A 47 27.24 6.13 7.09
CA ASP A 47 26.75 4.77 7.34
C ASP A 47 26.34 4.53 8.80
N SER A 48 26.79 5.37 9.72
CA SER A 48 26.43 5.31 11.14
C SER A 48 25.22 6.18 11.50
N CYS A 49 24.62 6.85 10.51
CA CYS A 49 23.48 7.74 10.74
C CYS A 49 22.28 6.96 11.28
N LYS A 50 21.84 7.32 12.47
CA LYS A 50 20.69 6.69 13.14
C LYS A 50 19.35 7.30 12.76
N SER A 51 19.35 8.31 11.89
CA SER A 51 18.11 8.95 11.41
C SER A 51 17.41 8.06 10.39
N GLN A 52 16.19 8.41 10.03
CA GLN A 52 15.41 7.72 9.01
C GLN A 52 15.73 8.32 7.63
N HIS A 53 16.10 7.47 6.69
CA HIS A 53 16.48 7.84 5.32
C HIS A 53 15.41 7.47 4.31
N GLU A 54 15.37 8.13 3.14
CA GLU A 54 14.40 7.80 2.06
C GLU A 54 14.37 6.32 1.72
N ARG A 55 15.55 5.70 1.58
CA ARG A 55 15.72 4.26 1.36
C ARG A 55 15.07 3.37 2.43
N ASP A 56 14.91 3.87 3.66
CA ASP A 56 14.34 3.10 4.77
C ASP A 56 12.82 3.07 4.68
N TYR A 57 12.20 4.19 4.29
CA TYR A 57 10.75 4.35 4.30
C TYR A 57 10.08 4.24 2.93
N GLN A 58 10.82 4.23 1.83
CA GLN A 58 10.25 4.00 0.50
C GLN A 58 9.77 2.55 0.38
N MET A 59 8.53 2.37 -0.05
CA MET A 59 7.97 1.05 -0.34
C MET A 59 8.40 0.59 -1.73
N THR A 60 8.84 -0.66 -1.84
CA THR A 60 8.96 -1.33 -3.13
C THR A 60 7.57 -1.71 -3.66
N ASP A 61 7.50 -2.11 -4.93
CA ASP A 61 6.28 -2.65 -5.53
C ASP A 61 5.78 -3.90 -4.76
N GLU A 62 6.69 -4.75 -4.30
CA GLU A 62 6.36 -5.92 -3.47
C GLU A 62 5.82 -5.50 -2.10
N ASP A 63 6.47 -4.53 -1.44
CA ASP A 63 5.99 -3.97 -0.16
C ASP A 63 4.57 -3.41 -0.31
N LEU A 64 4.30 -2.69 -1.40
CA LEU A 64 2.99 -2.10 -1.69
C LEU A 64 1.92 -3.17 -1.86
N ILE A 65 2.19 -4.20 -2.66
CA ILE A 65 1.26 -5.33 -2.88
C ILE A 65 0.94 -6.00 -1.54
N ILE A 66 1.96 -6.30 -0.74
CA ILE A 66 1.80 -6.97 0.55
C ILE A 66 1.00 -6.07 1.52
N ASP A 67 1.32 -4.78 1.60
CA ASP A 67 0.66 -3.83 2.49
C ASP A 67 -0.83 -3.66 2.13
N LEU A 68 -1.17 -3.57 0.85
CA LEU A 68 -2.56 -3.50 0.39
C LEU A 68 -3.32 -4.81 0.63
N ALA A 69 -2.68 -5.96 0.39
CA ALA A 69 -3.29 -7.26 0.62
C ALA A 69 -3.57 -7.54 2.11
N ARG A 70 -2.79 -6.95 3.01
CA ARG A 70 -2.99 -7.05 4.47
C ARG A 70 -4.18 -6.26 4.99
N TYR A 71 -4.72 -5.33 4.21
CA TYR A 71 -5.88 -4.52 4.58
C TYR A 71 -7.17 -5.34 4.47
N ALA A 72 -7.28 -6.37 5.32
CA ALA A 72 -8.38 -7.31 5.33
C ALA A 72 -9.63 -6.67 5.96
N GLU A 73 -10.72 -6.71 5.21
CA GLU A 73 -12.02 -6.23 5.66
C GLU A 73 -12.80 -7.33 6.37
N GLY A 74 -13.64 -6.91 7.33
CA GLY A 74 -14.51 -7.81 8.08
C GLY A 74 -14.38 -7.65 9.59
N SER A 75 -15.55 -7.53 10.25
CA SER A 75 -15.64 -7.39 11.71
C SER A 75 -15.40 -8.73 12.43
N THR A 76 -15.52 -9.86 11.74
CA THR A 76 -15.35 -11.20 12.33
C THR A 76 -14.19 -11.96 11.68
N PRO A 77 -13.55 -12.92 12.39
CA PRO A 77 -12.53 -13.78 11.82
C PRO A 77 -12.99 -14.50 10.55
N HIS A 78 -14.24 -14.97 10.54
CA HIS A 78 -14.82 -15.64 9.37
C HIS A 78 -14.90 -14.71 8.15
N THR A 79 -15.40 -13.48 8.32
CA THR A 79 -15.47 -12.51 7.21
C THR A 79 -14.09 -12.11 6.68
N ARG A 80 -13.08 -12.00 7.55
CA ARG A 80 -11.70 -11.74 7.13
C ARG A 80 -11.10 -12.92 6.35
N GLN A 81 -11.42 -14.14 6.75
CA GLN A 81 -11.00 -15.33 6.02
C GLN A 81 -11.62 -15.36 4.61
N LEU A 82 -12.93 -15.11 4.50
CA LEU A 82 -13.60 -15.01 3.20
C LEU A 82 -12.96 -13.96 2.30
N PHE A 83 -12.62 -12.79 2.85
CA PHE A 83 -11.90 -11.75 2.12
C PHE A 83 -10.54 -12.25 1.61
N ALA A 84 -9.75 -12.89 2.49
CA ALA A 84 -8.44 -13.42 2.16
C ALA A 84 -8.50 -14.53 1.09
N ASP A 85 -9.50 -15.41 1.17
CA ASP A 85 -9.71 -16.49 0.21
C ASP A 85 -10.08 -15.93 -1.17
N MET A 86 -11.00 -14.96 -1.22
CA MET A 86 -11.38 -14.27 -2.46
C MET A 86 -10.21 -13.54 -3.12
N LEU A 87 -9.40 -12.84 -2.30
CA LEU A 87 -8.22 -12.15 -2.80
C LEU A 87 -7.20 -13.14 -3.35
N SER A 88 -6.94 -14.23 -2.62
CA SER A 88 -6.00 -15.28 -3.02
C SER A 88 -6.42 -15.93 -4.34
N ALA A 89 -7.70 -16.21 -4.53
CA ALA A 89 -8.23 -16.75 -5.78
C ALA A 89 -8.01 -15.79 -6.97
N LYS A 90 -8.26 -14.49 -6.81
CA LYS A 90 -8.01 -13.48 -7.86
C LYS A 90 -6.53 -13.35 -8.20
N LEU A 91 -5.66 -13.29 -7.20
CA LEU A 91 -4.21 -13.20 -7.42
C LEU A 91 -3.65 -14.46 -8.09
N ALA A 92 -4.16 -15.65 -7.71
CA ALA A 92 -3.80 -16.90 -8.37
C ALA A 92 -4.23 -16.92 -9.85
N HIS A 93 -5.43 -16.44 -10.17
CA HIS A 93 -5.90 -16.32 -11.56
C HIS A 93 -5.02 -15.39 -12.40
N LEU A 94 -4.62 -14.24 -11.88
CA LEU A 94 -3.72 -13.30 -12.57
C LEU A 94 -2.35 -13.93 -12.84
N ARG A 95 -1.79 -14.62 -11.85
CA ARG A 95 -0.52 -15.36 -12.01
C ARG A 95 -0.62 -16.46 -13.07
N ALA A 96 -1.70 -17.23 -13.05
CA ALA A 96 -1.95 -18.28 -14.06
C ALA A 96 -2.10 -17.71 -15.48
N SER A 97 -2.56 -16.46 -15.59
CA SER A 97 -2.67 -15.74 -16.85
C SER A 97 -1.35 -15.07 -17.29
N GLY A 98 -0.23 -15.31 -16.58
CA GLY A 98 1.08 -14.71 -16.87
C GLY A 98 1.18 -13.22 -16.53
N ILE A 99 0.24 -12.69 -15.75
CA ILE A 99 0.23 -11.27 -15.36
C ILE A 99 1.06 -11.09 -14.09
N HIS A 100 2.20 -10.43 -14.26
CA HIS A 100 3.11 -10.06 -13.17
C HIS A 100 3.25 -8.55 -12.97
N ASN A 101 2.49 -7.74 -13.72
CA ASN A 101 2.53 -6.28 -13.61
C ASN A 101 1.95 -5.81 -12.27
N THR A 102 2.75 -5.08 -11.49
CA THR A 102 2.37 -4.50 -10.21
C THR A 102 1.07 -3.70 -10.28
N ASP A 103 0.89 -2.87 -11.30
CA ASP A 103 -0.27 -1.98 -11.39
C ASP A 103 -1.57 -2.79 -11.50
N LEU A 104 -1.56 -3.85 -12.30
CA LEU A 104 -2.71 -4.76 -12.44
C LEU A 104 -3.00 -5.55 -11.17
N LEU A 105 -1.95 -5.97 -10.44
CA LEU A 105 -2.10 -6.65 -9.16
C LEU A 105 -2.69 -5.71 -8.10
N VAL A 106 -2.19 -4.49 -8.02
CA VAL A 106 -2.68 -3.45 -7.11
C VAL A 106 -4.14 -3.10 -7.41
N ASP A 107 -4.47 -2.86 -8.68
CA ASP A 107 -5.85 -2.59 -9.09
C ASP A 107 -6.79 -3.76 -8.76
N SER A 108 -6.33 -5.00 -8.93
CA SER A 108 -7.12 -6.18 -8.57
C SER A 108 -7.35 -6.28 -7.06
N ILE A 109 -6.36 -5.94 -6.22
CA ILE A 109 -6.52 -5.92 -4.76
C ILE A 109 -7.54 -4.84 -4.36
N VAL A 110 -7.39 -3.63 -4.89
CA VAL A 110 -8.26 -2.50 -4.56
C VAL A 110 -9.70 -2.76 -5.04
N LYS A 111 -9.87 -3.31 -6.25
CA LYS A 111 -11.18 -3.70 -6.76
C LYS A 111 -11.83 -4.79 -5.90
N ASN A 112 -11.06 -5.79 -5.46
CA ASN A 112 -11.58 -6.82 -4.55
C ASN A 112 -12.06 -6.24 -3.22
N HIS A 113 -11.30 -5.29 -2.67
CA HIS A 113 -11.68 -4.55 -1.46
C HIS A 113 -13.02 -3.81 -1.64
N ARG A 114 -13.17 -3.02 -2.71
CA ARG A 114 -14.41 -2.29 -3.00
C ARG A 114 -15.61 -3.23 -3.19
N GLU A 115 -15.43 -4.32 -3.93
CA GLU A 115 -16.48 -5.33 -4.17
C GLU A 115 -16.93 -6.01 -2.87
N PHE A 116 -16.01 -6.23 -1.93
CA PHE A 116 -16.32 -6.85 -0.64
C PHE A 116 -17.05 -5.88 0.31
N VAL A 117 -16.61 -4.62 0.37
CA VAL A 117 -17.19 -3.60 1.26
C VAL A 117 -18.58 -3.15 0.77
N LYS A 118 -18.83 -3.18 -0.54
CA LYS A 118 -20.10 -2.75 -1.19
C LYS A 118 -20.51 -1.30 -0.89
N ASP A 119 -19.58 -0.46 -0.44
CA ASP A 119 -19.75 0.98 -0.26
C ASP A 119 -18.51 1.71 -0.83
N PRO A 120 -18.64 2.41 -1.96
CA PRO A 120 -17.51 3.07 -2.64
C PRO A 120 -17.02 4.33 -1.91
N THR A 121 -17.80 4.87 -0.97
CA THR A 121 -17.48 6.11 -0.23
C THR A 121 -16.82 5.85 1.12
N ARG A 122 -16.80 4.60 1.56
CA ARG A 122 -16.29 4.22 2.87
C ARG A 122 -14.76 4.32 2.91
N VAL A 123 -14.26 5.17 3.80
CA VAL A 123 -12.84 5.26 4.13
C VAL A 123 -12.68 4.99 5.63
N ILE A 124 -11.93 3.94 5.99
CA ILE A 124 -11.92 3.34 7.34
C ILE A 124 -10.64 3.69 8.12
#